data_AF-A0A9E1H9J6-F1
#
_entry.id   AF-A0A9E1H9J6-F1
#
_cell.length_a   1.000
_cell.length_b   1.000
_cell.length_c   1.000
_cell.angle_alpha   90.00
_cell.angle_beta   90.00
_cell.angle_gamma   90.00
#
_symmetry.space_group_name_H-M   'P 1'
#
loop_
_entity.id
_entity.type
_entity.pdbx_description
1 polymer ?
#
loop_
_entity_poly.entity_id
_entity_poly.type
_entity_poly.pdbx_seq_one_letter_code
_entity_poly.pdbx_strand_id
1 'polypeptide(L)'
;MDENKIVNVKALLYDADTDEVKRIISQTEDQEILYVYAYNYNWDNGFDIPQTVLDNKKCDLSIALLIFFRADGLSYLEDKTDNANLPQWYSFIKRLYDSILTGEYQSGEIEFKVPLSKVQLFKLKKVIAEEENIFTENIEGKCLDINL
;
A
#
# COMPACT_ATOMS: atom_id res chain seq x y z
N MET A 1 -12.26 -10.69 -8.64
CA MET A 1 -12.72 -11.07 -7.30
C MET A 1 -14.17 -11.54 -7.40
N ASP A 2 -14.61 -12.53 -6.63
CA ASP A 2 -16.02 -12.97 -6.61
C ASP A 2 -16.92 -12.04 -5.80
N GLU A 3 -18.24 -12.15 -5.99
CA GLU A 3 -19.24 -11.27 -5.37
C GLU A 3 -19.25 -11.34 -3.83
N ASN A 4 -19.02 -12.53 -3.25
CA ASN A 4 -19.05 -12.69 -1.79
C ASN A 4 -17.89 -11.93 -1.14
N LYS A 5 -16.69 -11.98 -1.74
CA LYS A 5 -15.55 -11.19 -1.30
C LYS A 5 -15.81 -9.69 -1.43
N ILE A 6 -16.48 -9.24 -2.51
CA ILE A 6 -16.86 -7.82 -2.67
C ILE A 6 -17.78 -7.38 -1.54
N VAL A 7 -18.81 -8.16 -1.22
CA VAL A 7 -19.72 -7.88 -0.10
C VAL A 7 -18.97 -7.80 1.22
N ASN A 8 -18.04 -8.71 1.47
CA ASN A 8 -17.21 -8.68 2.69
C ASN A 8 -16.38 -7.40 2.78
N VAL A 9 -15.74 -6.98 1.69
CA VAL A 9 -14.94 -5.73 1.70
C VAL A 9 -15.84 -4.51 1.94
N LYS A 10 -17.04 -4.46 1.33
CA LYS A 10 -17.99 -3.36 1.59
C LYS A 10 -18.41 -3.27 3.04
N ALA A 11 -18.70 -4.40 3.68
CA ALA A 11 -19.03 -4.43 5.11
C ALA A 11 -17.87 -3.89 5.97
N LEU A 12 -16.62 -4.24 5.64
CA LEU A 12 -15.44 -3.71 6.32
C LEU A 12 -15.23 -2.21 6.09
N LEU A 13 -15.59 -1.68 4.92
CA LEU A 13 -15.39 -0.26 4.59
C LEU A 13 -16.47 0.64 5.21
N TYR A 14 -17.71 0.16 5.28
CA TYR A 14 -18.87 1.01 5.53
C TYR A 14 -19.64 0.68 6.81
N ASP A 15 -19.60 -0.57 7.27
CA ASP A 15 -20.47 -1.05 8.36
C ASP A 15 -19.69 -1.38 9.65
N ALA A 16 -18.42 -1.79 9.54
CA ALA A 16 -17.59 -2.17 10.68
C ALA A 16 -16.89 -0.97 11.35
N ASP A 17 -16.68 -1.06 12.66
CA ASP A 17 -15.84 -0.08 13.38
C ASP A 17 -14.35 -0.39 13.22
N THR A 18 -13.50 0.56 13.63
CA THR A 18 -12.05 0.47 13.48
C THR A 18 -11.44 -0.76 14.15
N ASP A 19 -11.90 -1.15 15.33
CA ASP A 19 -11.34 -2.28 16.08
C ASP A 19 -11.74 -3.61 15.42
N GLU A 20 -12.98 -3.70 14.95
CA GLU A 20 -13.46 -4.84 14.18
C GLU A 20 -12.70 -4.99 12.86
N VAL A 21 -12.50 -3.90 12.12
CA VAL A 21 -11.69 -3.89 10.90
C VAL A 21 -10.28 -4.38 11.18
N LYS A 22 -9.59 -3.83 12.18
CA LYS A 22 -8.21 -4.24 12.50
C LYS A 22 -8.15 -5.72 12.86
N ARG A 23 -9.11 -6.23 13.64
CA ARG A 23 -9.20 -7.66 13.96
C ARG A 23 -9.36 -8.51 12.71
N ILE A 24 -10.33 -8.19 11.85
CA ILE A 24 -10.61 -8.98 10.64
C ILE A 24 -9.44 -8.91 9.66
N ILE A 25 -8.89 -7.72 9.42
CA ILE A 25 -7.71 -7.52 8.57
C ILE A 25 -6.50 -8.25 9.13
N SER A 26 -6.26 -8.30 10.44
CA SER A 26 -5.12 -9.04 10.99
C SER A 26 -5.23 -10.57 10.83
N GLN A 27 -6.45 -11.09 10.68
CA GLN A 27 -6.75 -12.53 10.64
C GLN A 27 -7.09 -13.04 9.23
N THR A 28 -7.31 -12.16 8.26
CA THR A 28 -7.67 -12.59 6.91
C THR A 28 -6.50 -13.30 6.25
N GLU A 29 -6.79 -14.44 5.64
CA GLU A 29 -5.85 -15.22 4.83
C GLU A 29 -6.07 -14.95 3.32
N ASP A 30 -6.96 -14.01 2.98
CA ASP A 30 -7.35 -13.66 1.62
C ASP A 30 -6.68 -12.37 1.15
N GLN A 31 -5.71 -12.53 0.25
CA GLN A 31 -4.94 -11.43 -0.30
C GLN A 31 -5.79 -10.47 -1.17
N GLU A 32 -6.84 -10.97 -1.84
CA GLU A 32 -7.71 -10.10 -2.65
C GLU A 32 -8.52 -9.15 -1.76
N ILE A 33 -8.98 -9.65 -0.60
CA ILE A 33 -9.67 -8.81 0.39
C ILE A 33 -8.74 -7.72 0.90
N LEU A 34 -7.48 -8.05 1.25
CA LEU A 34 -6.51 -7.06 1.70
C LEU A 34 -6.27 -5.97 0.65
N TYR A 35 -6.01 -6.36 -0.60
CA TYR A 35 -5.73 -5.41 -1.67
C TYR A 35 -6.94 -4.51 -1.94
N VAL A 36 -8.13 -5.07 -2.16
CA VAL A 36 -9.31 -4.28 -2.51
C VAL A 36 -9.73 -3.38 -1.34
N TYR A 37 -9.57 -3.84 -0.10
CA TYR A 37 -9.77 -3.00 1.08
C TYR A 37 -8.79 -1.81 1.09
N ALA A 38 -7.49 -2.06 0.96
CA ALA A 38 -6.47 -1.01 0.95
C ALA A 38 -6.65 -0.01 -0.22
N TYR A 39 -7.12 -0.49 -1.38
CA TYR A 39 -7.39 0.33 -2.55
C TYR A 39 -8.51 1.35 -2.31
N ASN A 40 -9.54 0.97 -1.54
CA ASN A 40 -10.72 1.79 -1.26
C ASN A 40 -10.68 2.46 0.13
N TYR A 41 -9.59 2.28 0.88
CA TYR A 41 -9.47 2.80 2.23
C TYR A 41 -9.58 4.33 2.26
N ASN A 42 -10.37 4.85 3.21
CA ASN A 42 -10.44 6.28 3.47
C ASN A 42 -9.21 6.75 4.28
N TRP A 43 -8.29 7.45 3.63
CA TRP A 43 -7.05 7.93 4.23
C TRP A 43 -7.24 8.99 5.32
N ASP A 44 -8.42 9.61 5.41
CA ASP A 44 -8.77 10.49 6.54
C ASP A 44 -8.81 9.73 7.88
N ASN A 45 -8.92 8.39 7.85
CA ASN A 45 -8.88 7.54 9.04
C ASN A 45 -7.46 7.27 9.57
N GLY A 46 -6.42 7.83 8.95
CA GLY A 46 -5.03 7.73 9.41
C GLY A 46 -4.34 6.40 9.08
N PHE A 47 -3.23 6.10 9.77
CA PHE A 47 -2.28 5.05 9.40
C PHE A 47 -2.45 3.72 10.15
N ASP A 48 -3.33 3.64 11.14
CA ASP A 48 -3.51 2.46 11.99
C ASP A 48 -3.95 1.21 11.21
N ILE A 49 -4.95 1.37 10.34
CA ILE A 49 -5.45 0.27 9.51
C ILE A 49 -4.46 -0.06 8.39
N PRO A 50 -3.89 0.92 7.64
CA PRO A 50 -2.80 0.64 6.70
C PRO A 50 -1.65 -0.14 7.33
N GLN A 51 -1.25 0.20 8.56
CA GLN A 51 -0.24 -0.57 9.26
C GLN A 51 -0.69 -2.01 9.57
N THR A 52 -1.96 -2.19 9.95
CA THR A 52 -2.52 -3.54 10.20
C THR A 52 -2.55 -4.38 8.92
N VAL A 53 -2.78 -3.75 7.76
CA VAL A 53 -2.66 -4.42 6.45
C VAL A 53 -1.22 -4.82 6.19
N LEU A 54 -0.26 -3.92 6.40
CA LEU A 54 1.18 -4.19 6.21
C LEU A 54 1.70 -5.30 7.13
N ASP A 55 1.18 -5.39 8.35
CA ASP A 55 1.58 -6.41 9.33
C ASP A 55 0.93 -7.79 9.06
N ASN A 56 -0.04 -7.88 8.14
CA ASN A 56 -0.66 -9.15 7.78
C ASN A 56 0.29 -10.01 6.94
N LYS A 57 0.40 -11.31 7.25
CA LYS A 57 1.25 -12.29 6.56
C LYS A 57 0.94 -12.50 5.07
N LYS A 58 -0.24 -12.07 4.62
CA LYS A 58 -0.70 -12.07 3.22
C LYS A 58 -0.48 -10.72 2.54
N CYS A 59 0.07 -9.72 3.22
CA CYS A 59 0.52 -8.50 2.56
C CYS A 59 1.69 -8.84 1.63
N ASP A 60 1.45 -8.73 0.33
CA ASP A 60 2.47 -8.89 -0.69
C ASP A 60 3.06 -7.53 -1.09
N LEU A 61 4.07 -7.59 -1.95
CA LEU A 61 4.75 -6.39 -2.45
C LEU A 61 3.79 -5.43 -3.16
N SER A 62 2.81 -5.94 -3.91
CA SER A 62 1.83 -5.12 -4.61
C SER A 62 0.95 -4.32 -3.64
N ILE A 63 0.52 -4.93 -2.54
CA ILE A 63 -0.23 -4.25 -1.47
C ILE A 63 0.66 -3.20 -0.77
N ALA A 64 1.90 -3.55 -0.46
CA ALA A 64 2.83 -2.62 0.20
C ALA A 64 3.12 -1.39 -0.67
N LEU A 65 3.36 -1.58 -1.98
CA LEU A 65 3.56 -0.49 -2.94
C LEU A 65 2.29 0.35 -3.11
N LEU A 66 1.11 -0.26 -3.16
CA LEU A 66 -0.17 0.47 -3.18
C LEU A 66 -0.29 1.40 -1.97
N ILE A 67 -0.07 0.89 -0.76
CA ILE A 67 -0.11 1.67 0.48
C ILE A 67 0.95 2.77 0.46
N PHE A 68 2.17 2.47 0.02
CA PHE A 68 3.26 3.42 -0.07
C PHE A 68 2.89 4.64 -0.93
N PHE A 69 2.37 4.41 -2.15
CA PHE A 69 2.01 5.51 -3.04
C PHE A 69 0.76 6.27 -2.58
N ARG A 70 -0.22 5.56 -1.99
CA ARG A 70 -1.41 6.20 -1.43
C ARG A 70 -1.12 7.05 -0.19
N ALA A 71 -0.07 6.71 0.55
CA ALA A 71 0.46 7.48 1.67
C ALA A 71 1.41 8.62 1.23
N ASP A 72 1.35 9.07 -0.03
CA ASP A 72 2.23 10.11 -0.60
C ASP A 72 3.72 9.74 -0.62
N GLY A 73 4.04 8.47 -0.87
CA GLY A 73 5.41 7.98 -0.94
C GLY A 73 6.27 8.61 -2.04
N LEU A 74 5.66 9.20 -3.08
CA LEU A 74 6.42 9.95 -4.08
C LEU A 74 7.18 11.12 -3.45
N SER A 75 6.53 11.90 -2.58
CA SER A 75 7.19 13.02 -1.90
C SER A 75 8.37 12.55 -1.05
N TYR A 76 8.26 11.38 -0.41
CA TYR A 76 9.40 10.79 0.30
C TYR A 76 10.54 10.36 -0.63
N LEU A 77 10.23 9.80 -1.81
CA LEU A 77 11.27 9.43 -2.78
C LEU A 77 11.98 10.65 -3.39
N GLU A 78 11.25 11.76 -3.59
CA GLU A 78 11.79 13.03 -4.08
C GLU A 78 12.64 13.76 -3.03
N ASP A 79 12.24 13.70 -1.75
CA ASP A 79 12.97 14.28 -0.62
C ASP A 79 12.83 13.40 0.64
N LYS A 80 13.92 12.70 0.97
CA LYS A 80 13.99 11.78 2.11
C LYS A 80 14.33 12.47 3.44
N THR A 81 14.47 13.80 3.45
CA THR A 81 14.83 14.54 4.65
C THR A 81 13.74 14.46 5.71
N ASP A 82 14.16 14.52 6.98
CA ASP A 82 13.24 14.50 8.11
C ASP A 82 12.18 15.61 7.98
N ASN A 83 10.91 15.23 8.06
CA ASN A 83 9.80 16.17 8.02
C ASN A 83 9.23 16.42 9.42
N ALA A 84 9.81 17.40 10.12
CA ALA A 84 9.38 17.77 11.47
C ALA A 84 7.93 18.28 11.56
N ASN A 85 7.35 18.75 10.46
CA ASN A 85 5.97 19.23 10.41
C ASN A 85 4.95 18.09 10.31
N LEU A 86 5.37 16.93 9.78
CA LEU A 86 4.53 15.74 9.59
C LEU A 86 5.21 14.49 10.16
N PRO A 87 5.50 14.43 11.47
CA PRO A 87 6.32 13.38 12.06
C PRO A 87 5.67 11.99 11.96
N GLN A 88 4.34 11.90 12.05
CA GLN A 88 3.62 10.63 11.92
C GLN A 88 3.72 10.06 10.50
N TRP A 89 3.48 10.91 9.49
CA TRP A 89 3.65 10.52 8.09
C TRP A 89 5.09 10.12 7.80
N TYR A 90 6.07 10.93 8.22
CA TYR A 90 7.49 10.64 8.00
C TYR A 90 7.89 9.29 8.61
N SER A 91 7.49 9.04 9.86
CA SER A 91 7.77 7.76 10.53
C SER A 91 7.10 6.58 9.83
N PHE A 92 5.86 6.74 9.36
CA PHE A 92 5.14 5.69 8.65
C PHE A 92 5.80 5.37 7.30
N ILE A 93 6.01 6.39 6.47
CA ILE A 93 6.50 6.23 5.10
C ILE A 93 7.95 5.76 5.07
N LYS A 94 8.80 6.27 5.97
CA LYS A 94 10.19 5.82 6.09
C LYS A 94 10.28 4.34 6.46
N ARG A 95 9.50 3.91 7.46
CA ARG A 95 9.48 2.50 7.86
C ARG A 95 9.04 1.61 6.69
N LEU A 96 7.96 1.99 6.01
CA LEU A 96 7.45 1.23 4.88
C LEU A 96 8.46 1.16 3.73
N TYR A 97 9.12 2.28 3.43
CA TYR A 97 10.21 2.33 2.46
C TYR A 97 11.34 1.35 2.80
N ASP A 98 11.83 1.38 4.05
CA ASP A 98 12.90 0.50 4.52
C ASP A 98 12.48 -0.98 4.46
N SER A 99 11.24 -1.32 4.84
CA SER A 99 10.67 -2.67 4.75
C SER A 99 10.55 -3.18 3.30
N ILE A 100 10.15 -2.32 2.37
CA ILE A 100 10.07 -2.68 0.94
C ILE A 100 11.48 -2.96 0.39
N LEU A 101 12.45 -2.09 0.67
CA LEU A 101 13.83 -2.27 0.20
C LEU A 101 14.53 -3.49 0.78
N THR A 102 14.22 -3.84 2.03
CA THR A 102 14.80 -5.03 2.68
C THR A 102 14.15 -6.34 2.23
N GLY A 103 13.10 -6.27 1.40
CA GLY A 103 12.40 -7.43 0.86
C GLY A 103 11.48 -8.12 1.86
N GLU A 104 10.96 -7.38 2.85
CA GLU A 104 10.00 -7.91 3.84
C GLU A 104 8.72 -8.43 3.16
N TYR A 105 8.30 -7.80 2.07
CA TYR A 105 7.14 -8.18 1.28
C TYR A 105 7.55 -8.99 0.05
N GLN A 106 7.03 -10.22 -0.05
CA GLN A 106 7.28 -11.08 -1.21
C GLN A 106 6.33 -10.71 -2.37
N SER A 107 6.75 -10.97 -3.61
CA SER A 107 5.85 -10.84 -4.77
C SER A 107 4.70 -11.85 -4.68
N GLY A 108 3.48 -11.39 -4.91
CA GLY A 108 2.28 -12.22 -4.97
C GLY A 108 1.69 -12.32 -6.37
N GLU A 109 0.40 -12.66 -6.43
CA GLU A 109 -0.33 -12.84 -7.70
C GLU A 109 -1.08 -11.58 -8.15
N ILE A 110 -1.00 -10.47 -7.40
CA ILE A 110 -1.74 -9.24 -7.67
C ILE A 110 -0.88 -8.28 -8.49
N GLU A 111 -1.48 -7.69 -9.52
CA GLU A 111 -0.85 -6.66 -10.34
C GLU A 111 -0.60 -5.39 -9.51
N PHE A 112 0.54 -4.72 -9.74
CA PHE A 112 0.75 -3.35 -9.32
C PHE A 112 1.20 -2.50 -10.50
N LYS A 113 0.46 -1.42 -10.76
CA LYS A 113 0.85 -0.40 -11.74
C LYS A 113 1.33 0.83 -11.00
N VAL A 114 2.55 1.25 -11.30
CA VAL A 114 3.14 2.45 -10.70
C VAL A 114 2.26 3.65 -11.03
N PRO A 115 1.69 4.37 -10.04
CA PRO A 115 0.73 5.44 -10.27
C PRO A 115 1.42 6.77 -10.60
N LEU A 116 2.50 6.72 -11.39
CA LEU A 116 3.31 7.88 -11.77
C LEU A 116 3.21 8.15 -13.26
N SER A 117 3.16 9.44 -13.61
CA SER A 117 3.27 9.86 -15.01
C SER A 117 4.67 9.56 -15.57
N LYS A 118 4.78 9.51 -16.90
CA LYS A 118 6.08 9.38 -17.59
C LYS A 118 7.08 10.46 -17.17
N VAL A 119 6.59 11.68 -16.90
CA VAL A 119 7.44 12.81 -16.47
C VAL A 119 7.94 12.60 -15.04
N GLN A 120 7.08 12.17 -14.11
CA GLN A 120 7.49 11.84 -12.74
C GLN A 120 8.50 10.71 -12.73
N LEU A 121 8.23 9.60 -13.43
CA LEU A 121 9.18 8.49 -13.57
C LEU A 121 10.54 8.94 -14.11
N PHE A 122 10.54 9.78 -15.16
CA PHE A 122 11.78 10.29 -15.75
C PHE A 122 12.58 11.17 -14.78
N LYS A 123 11.91 12.01 -13.98
CA LYS A 123 12.58 12.83 -12.95
C LYS A 123 13.12 11.97 -11.83
N LEU A 124 12.29 11.03 -11.35
CA LEU A 124 12.61 10.17 -10.22
C LEU A 124 13.81 9.27 -10.52
N LYS A 125 13.87 8.66 -11.71
CA LYS A 125 14.99 7.83 -12.17
C LYS A 125 16.35 8.55 -12.24
N LYS A 126 16.40 9.88 -12.11
CA LYS A 126 17.65 10.64 -12.05
C LYS A 126 18.21 10.79 -10.64
N VAL A 127 17.37 10.59 -9.62
CA VAL A 127 17.72 10.88 -8.22
C VAL A 127 17.71 9.65 -7.33
N ILE A 128 16.96 8.61 -7.70
CA ILE A 128 16.92 7.35 -6.94
C ILE A 128 18.09 6.44 -7.31
N ALA A 129 18.48 5.58 -6.37
CA ALA A 129 19.47 4.54 -6.56
C ALA A 129 18.88 3.30 -7.27
N GLU A 130 19.74 2.38 -7.73
CA GLU A 130 19.30 1.20 -8.51
C GLU A 130 18.44 0.26 -7.67
N GLU A 131 18.77 0.10 -6.39
CA GLU A 131 17.99 -0.66 -5.42
C GLU A 131 16.56 -0.12 -5.22
N GLU A 132 16.33 1.16 -5.52
CA GLU A 132 15.02 1.80 -5.41
C GLU A 132 14.17 1.62 -6.67
N ASN A 133 14.67 0.93 -7.70
CA ASN A 133 13.90 0.67 -8.93
C ASN A 133 12.59 -0.06 -8.67
N ILE A 134 12.47 -0.79 -7.55
CA ILE A 134 11.25 -1.46 -7.09
C ILE A 134 10.04 -0.51 -6.97
N PHE A 135 10.28 0.79 -6.72
CA PHE A 135 9.22 1.81 -6.67
C PHE A 135 8.82 2.34 -8.06
N THR A 136 9.55 1.98 -9.12
CA THR A 136 9.35 2.50 -10.48
C THR A 136 9.02 1.43 -11.52
N GLU A 137 8.87 0.18 -11.06
CA GLU A 137 8.58 -0.98 -11.89
C GLU A 137 7.17 -1.51 -11.62
N ASN A 138 6.50 -1.95 -12.68
CA ASN A 138 5.21 -2.60 -12.55
C ASN A 138 5.39 -4.06 -12.15
N ILE A 139 4.41 -4.60 -11.43
CA ILE A 139 4.30 -6.02 -11.12
C ILE A 139 3.17 -6.60 -11.95
N GLU A 140 3.44 -7.66 -12.71
CA GLU A 140 2.42 -8.38 -13.46
C GLU A 140 1.59 -9.27 -12.53
N GLY A 141 0.29 -9.38 -12.81
CA GLY A 141 -0.60 -10.22 -12.02
C GLY A 141 -2.07 -9.97 -12.32
N LYS A 142 -2.92 -10.37 -11.38
CA LYS A 142 -4.36 -10.12 -11.42
C LYS A 142 -4.65 -8.66 -11.09
N CYS A 143 -5.27 -7.93 -12.01
CA CYS A 143 -5.76 -6.58 -11.76
C CYS A 143 -6.95 -6.62 -10.78
N LEU A 144 -6.81 -5.91 -9.65
CA LEU A 144 -7.82 -5.82 -8.59
C LEU A 144 -8.17 -4.37 -8.21
N ASP A 145 -7.91 -3.42 -9.11
CA ASP A 145 -8.29 -2.02 -8.98
C ASP A 145 -9.81 -1.85 -9.14
N ILE A 146 -10.56 -2.27 -8.12
CA ILE A 146 -12.02 -2.28 -8.07
C ILE A 146 -12.47 -1.13 -7.17
N ASN A 147 -13.20 -0.17 -7.72
CA ASN A 147 -13.83 0.92 -6.95
C ASN A 147 -15.14 0.43 -6.32
N LEU A 148 -15.33 0.65 -5.00
CA LEU A 148 -16.45 0.09 -4.22
C LEU A 148 -17.44 1.09 -3.65
#